data_AF-A0A151TRR3-F1
#
_entry.id   AF-A0A151TRR3-F1
#
_cell.length_a   1.000
_cell.length_b   1.000
_cell.length_c   1.000
_cell.angle_alpha   90.00
_cell.angle_beta   90.00
_cell.angle_gamma   90.00
#
_symmetry.space_group_name_H-M   'P 1'
#
loop_
_entity.id
_entity.type
_entity.pdbx_description
1 polymer ?
#
loop_
_entity_poly.entity_id
_entity_poly.type
_entity_poly.pdbx_seq_one_letter_code
_entity_poly.pdbx_strand_id
1 'polypeptide(L)' 'MGHNYYGEPAWPNDLLYIFHVEILATIVYNVGLVEPSMIGEVTDPFAIPPEIPPEWYFFLVFQMLRTLTFLLNKSC' A
#
# COMPACT_ATOMS: atom_id res chain seq x y z
N MET A 1 -4.42 -22.36 -21.98
CA MET A 1 -3.50 -23.07 -22.92
C MET A 1 -2.09 -22.73 -22.50
N GLY A 2 -1.18 -23.70 -22.51
CA GLY A 2 0.03 -23.64 -21.68
C GLY A 2 1.18 -22.85 -22.29
N HIS A 3 1.24 -21.56 -21.95
CA HIS A 3 2.37 -20.69 -22.27
C HIS A 3 3.59 -20.96 -21.36
N ASN A 4 3.46 -21.86 -20.38
CA ASN A 4 4.53 -22.29 -19.48
C ASN A 4 5.23 -23.57 -19.96
N TYR A 5 4.84 -24.14 -21.11
CA TYR A 5 5.45 -25.36 -21.67
C TYR A 5 6.68 -25.08 -22.54
N TYR A 6 6.96 -23.80 -22.81
CA TYR A 6 8.11 -23.35 -23.59
C TYR A 6 8.83 -22.26 -22.80
N GLY A 7 10.16 -22.21 -22.89
CA GLY A 7 10.99 -21.29 -22.13
C GLY A 7 11.91 -22.01 -21.16
N GLU A 8 12.50 -21.26 -20.23
CA GLU A 8 13.38 -21.80 -19.20
C GLU A 8 12.58 -22.60 -18.16
N PRO A 9 13.11 -23.73 -17.65
CA PRO A 9 12.48 -24.43 -16.54
C PRO A 9 12.41 -23.53 -15.30
N ALA A 10 11.19 -23.27 -14.81
CA ALA A 10 10.98 -22.48 -13.60
C ALA A 10 11.71 -23.05 -12.38
N TRP A 11 11.86 -24.39 -12.32
CA TRP A 11 12.68 -25.06 -11.33
C TRP A 11 13.98 -25.61 -11.97
N PRO A 12 15.15 -25.42 -11.33
CA PRO A 12 15.39 -24.61 -10.13
C PRO A 12 15.61 -23.13 -10.43
N ASN A 13 15.70 -22.76 -11.71
CA ASN A 13 16.36 -21.51 -12.11
C ASN A 13 15.67 -20.27 -11.57
N ASP A 14 14.39 -20.09 -11.87
CA ASP A 14 13.64 -18.92 -11.38
C ASP A 14 13.26 -19.06 -9.91
N LEU A 15 12.70 -20.21 -9.52
CA LEU A 15 12.12 -20.41 -8.19
C LEU A 15 13.16 -20.51 -7.08
N LEU A 16 14.29 -21.18 -7.32
CA LEU A 16 15.32 -21.38 -6.30
C LEU A 16 16.40 -20.30 -6.39
N TYR A 17 16.88 -19.96 -7.59
CA TYR A 17 18.00 -19.02 -7.69
C TYR A 17 17.55 -17.56 -7.76
N ILE A 18 16.57 -17.23 -8.60
CA ILE A 18 16.17 -15.83 -8.80
C ILE A 18 15.24 -15.32 -7.69
N PHE A 19 14.20 -16.07 -7.33
CA PHE A 19 13.20 -15.60 -6.35
C PHE A 19 13.81 -15.34 -4.98
N HIS A 20 14.77 -16.17 -4.56
CA HIS A 20 15.44 -15.96 -3.27
C HIS A 20 16.24 -14.65 -3.26
N VAL A 21 16.91 -14.31 -4.37
CA VAL A 21 17.65 -13.06 -4.52
C VAL A 21 16.71 -11.86 -4.52
N GLU A 22 15.62 -11.91 -5.29
CA GLU A 22 14.61 -10.84 -5.36
C GLU A 22 13.96 -10.57 -3.99
N ILE A 23 13.61 -11.62 -3.25
CA ILE A 23 13.03 -11.51 -1.91
C ILE A 23 14.01 -10.85 -0.95
N LEU A 24 15.26 -11.31 -0.92
CA LEU A 24 16.28 -10.73 -0.04
C LEU A 24 16.61 -9.28 -0.42
N ALA A 25 16.72 -8.97 -1.71
CA ALA A 25 16.95 -7.62 -2.20
C ALA A 25 15.82 -6.67 -1.76
N THR A 26 14.57 -7.11 -1.87
CA THR A 26 13.40 -6.35 -1.42
C THR A 26 13.44 -6.10 0.08
N ILE A 27 13.78 -7.12 0.88
CA ILE A 27 13.91 -6.95 2.35
C ILE A 27 15.01 -5.96 2.69
N VAL A 28 16.20 -6.09 2.08
CA VAL A 28 17.33 -5.17 2.30
C VAL A 28 16.97 -3.75 1.91
N TYR A 29 16.27 -3.56 0.79
CA TYR A 29 15.82 -2.23 0.36
C TYR A 29 14.85 -1.61 1.38
N ASN A 30 13.82 -2.36 1.80
CA ASN A 30 12.85 -1.86 2.77
C ASN A 30 13.48 -1.57 4.14
N VAL A 31 14.41 -2.42 4.62
CA VAL A 31 15.12 -2.21 5.89
C VAL A 31 16.15 -1.07 5.79
N GLY A 32 16.82 -0.93 4.65
CA GLY A 32 17.84 0.10 4.41
C GLY A 32 17.26 1.51 4.23
N LEU A 33 15.99 1.61 3.83
CA LEU A 33 15.25 2.88 3.68
C LEU A 33 14.28 3.16 4.83
N VAL A 34 14.41 2.49 5.98
CA VAL A 34 13.54 2.76 7.13
C VAL A 34 13.81 4.17 7.66
N GLU A 35 12.97 5.11 7.26
CA GLU A 35 12.76 6.33 8.03
C GLU A 35 11.96 5.98 9.29
N PRO A 36 12.37 6.43 10.48
CA PRO A 36 11.66 6.13 11.71
C PRO A 36 10.24 6.69 11.64
N SER A 37 9.24 5.87 11.98
CA SER A 37 7.86 6.33 12.04
C SER A 37 7.67 7.35 13.15
N MET A 38 6.91 8.40 12.86
CA MET A 38 6.56 9.42 13.84
C MET A 38 5.50 8.88 14.81
N ILE A 39 5.72 9.04 16.12
CA ILE A 39 4.71 8.74 17.14
C ILE A 39 3.78 9.95 17.23
N GLY A 40 2.48 9.72 17.03
CA GLY A 40 1.44 10.76 17.12
C GLY A 40 1.12 11.19 18.54
N GLU A 41 0.22 12.16 18.67
CA GLU A 41 -0.34 12.58 19.95
C GLU A 41 -1.37 11.57 20.49
N VAL A 42 -1.64 11.65 21.80
CA VAL A 42 -2.68 10.82 22.43
C VAL A 42 -4.05 11.23 21.90
N THR A 43 -4.87 10.25 21.54
CA THR A 43 -6.23 10.51 21.04
C THR A 43 -7.11 11.15 22.10
N ASP A 44 -7.66 12.32 21.78
CA ASP A 44 -8.71 12.98 22.55
C ASP A 44 -10.03 12.92 21.75
N PRO A 45 -11.10 12.28 22.26
CA PRO A 45 -12.38 12.21 21.56
C PRO A 45 -13.08 13.58 21.41
N PHE A 46 -12.65 14.61 22.14
CA PHE A 46 -13.25 15.95 22.10
C PHE A 46 -12.45 16.97 21.29
N ALA A 47 -11.24 16.63 20.83
CA ALA A 47 -10.40 17.50 20.02
C ALA A 47 -10.17 16.89 18.63
N ILE A 48 -10.52 17.65 17.58
CA ILE A 48 -10.29 17.21 16.19
C ILE A 48 -8.94 17.76 15.70
N PRO A 49 -8.05 16.91 15.17
CA PRO A 49 -6.81 17.40 14.58
C PRO A 49 -7.10 18.21 13.31
N PRO A 50 -6.20 19.13 12.92
CA PRO A 50 -6.41 20.01 11.77
C PRO A 50 -6.54 19.26 10.43
N GLU A 51 -5.91 18.10 10.30
CA GLU A 51 -5.98 17.25 9.11
C GLU A 51 -6.20 15.78 9.51
N ILE A 52 -7.12 15.09 8.80
CA ILE A 52 -7.41 13.65 8.98
C ILE A 52 -7.31 12.93 7.63
N PRO A 53 -6.09 12.78 7.06
CA PRO A 53 -5.90 11.97 5.86
C PRO A 53 -5.88 10.47 6.22
N PRO A 54 -6.45 9.58 5.37
CA PRO A 54 -6.24 8.15 5.50
C PRO A 54 -4.87 7.74 4.93
N GLU A 55 -4.57 6.45 4.92
CA GLU A 55 -3.39 5.95 4.21
C GLU A 55 -3.48 6.18 2.69
N TRP A 56 -2.33 6.28 2.02
CA TRP A 56 -2.22 6.77 0.64
C TRP A 56 -3.07 5.97 -0.37
N TYR A 57 -3.21 4.66 -0.18
CA TYR A 57 -4.01 3.80 -1.05
C TYR A 57 -5.53 4.01 -0.89
N PHE A 58 -5.97 4.66 0.18
CA PHE A 58 -7.37 5.03 0.41
C PHE A 58 -7.74 6.42 -0.11
N PHE A 59 -6.79 7.22 -0.61
CA PHE A 59 -7.08 8.58 -1.06
C PHE A 59 -8.18 8.64 -2.13
N LEU A 60 -8.22 7.69 -3.07
CA LEU A 60 -9.28 7.66 -4.08
C LEU A 60 -10.67 7.48 -3.45
N VAL A 61 -10.81 6.51 -2.54
CA VAL A 61 -12.08 6.22 -1.85
C VAL A 61 -12.52 7.39 -0.99
N PHE A 62 -11.57 8.01 -0.27
CA PHE A 62 -11.82 9.16 0.57
C PHE A 62 -12.32 10.38 -0.23
N GLN A 63 -11.72 10.64 -1.39
CA GLN A 63 -12.14 11.72 -2.28
C GLN A 63 -13.55 11.48 -2.85
N MET A 64 -13.87 10.24 -3.21
CA MET A 64 -15.22 9.87 -3.64
C MET A 64 -16.25 10.06 -2.53
N LEU A 65 -15.95 9.59 -1.31
CA LEU A 65 -16.84 9.73 -0.16
C LEU A 65 -17.16 11.20 0.11
N ARG A 66 -16.13 12.06 0.19
CA ARG A 66 -16.32 13.51 0.41
C ARG A 66 -17.19 14.16 -0.66
N THR A 67 -17.03 13.75 -1.92
CA THR A 67 -17.75 14.35 -3.05
C THR A 67 -19.20 13.87 -3.12
N LEU A 68 -19.44 12.56 -2.95
CA LEU A 68 -20.78 11.97 -3.02
C LEU A 68 -21.66 12.42 -1.84
N THR A 69 -21.11 12.49 -0.62
CA THR A 69 -21.84 13.01 0.55
C THR A 69 -22.29 14.45 0.32
N PHE A 70 -21.47 15.27 -0.34
CA PHE A 70 -21.85 16.64 -0.70
C PHE A 70 -22.97 16.69 -1.75
N LEU A 71 -22.91 15.83 -2.78
CA LEU A 71 -23.92 15.81 -3.84
C LEU A 71 -25.28 15.29 -3.37
N LEU A 72 -25.30 14.28 -2.49
CA LEU A 72 -26.54 13.75 -1.92
C LEU A 72 -27.26 14.78 -1.01
N ASN A 73 -26.51 15.52 -0.18
CA ASN A 73 -27.09 16.56 0.68
C ASN A 73 -27.60 17.81 -0.08
N LYS A 74 -27.20 18.01 -1.34
CA LYS A 74 -27.70 19.11 -2.18
C LYS A 74 -28.93 18.76 -3.02
N SER A 75 -29.32 17.48 -3.05
CA SER A 75 -30.40 16.97 -3.90
C SER A 75 -31.74 16.81 -3.16
N CYS A 76 -31.80 17.21 -1.89
CA CYS A 76 -33.03 17.41 -1.09
C CYS A 76 -33.19 18.91 -0.79
#